data_AF-A0A957BW70-F1
#
_entry.id   AF-A0A957BW70-F1
#
_cell.length_a   1.000
_cell.length_b   1.000
_cell.length_c   1.000
_cell.angle_alpha   90.00
_cell.angle_beta   90.00
_cell.angle_gamma   90.00
#
_symmetry.space_group_name_H-M   'P 1'
#
loop_
_entity.id
_entity.type
_entity.pdbx_description
1 polymer ?
#
loop_
_entity_poly.entity_id
_entity_poly.type
_entity_poly.pdbx_seq_one_letter_code
_entity_poly.pdbx_strand_id
1 'polypeptide(L)'
;ALAEKSLQITALPIADEVRRTRPDIGVFHNPIEPSSSARPAQAAAPFATLPLLDVVDDEEEAVFAVVVYAVDAGEMPGTPVTRIELLSPANKYPGSDYRYYLARRKQTVRAGIHLVEVDLLNLQPSLLETLPGYVEGDDSYPYLIVISSPPQVAQAGKIELYGAGIADPLPRVALPLHGDDSVVIDFQRVYQAAFRHLHRLAQRVLDYAQNPPQFERYHVRDRERISVLLDAIRKTPGQPSGG
;
A
#
# COMPACT_ATOMS: atom_id res chain seq x y z
N ALA A 1 5.67 -19.53 -46.72
CA ALA A 1 6.78 -19.22 -45.79
C ALA A 1 7.31 -17.85 -46.13
N LEU A 2 7.37 -16.93 -45.17
CA LEU A 2 8.05 -15.64 -45.25
C LEU A 2 8.39 -15.24 -43.81
N ALA A 3 9.67 -14.95 -43.56
CA ALA A 3 10.19 -14.64 -42.24
C ALA A 3 10.34 -13.13 -42.03
N GLU A 4 10.31 -12.75 -40.75
CA GLU A 4 10.93 -11.60 -40.10
C GLU A 4 11.48 -10.44 -40.96
N LYS A 5 11.09 -9.21 -40.58
CA LYS A 5 12.05 -8.10 -40.60
C LYS A 5 11.84 -7.14 -39.43
N SER A 6 12.92 -7.01 -38.66
CA SER A 6 13.09 -6.30 -37.40
C SER A 6 12.62 -4.85 -37.41
N LEU A 7 12.03 -4.41 -36.29
CA LEU A 7 11.78 -3.01 -36.01
C LEU A 7 13.09 -2.36 -35.49
N GLN A 8 13.67 -1.43 -36.24
CA GLN A 8 14.79 -0.61 -35.74
C GLN A 8 14.25 0.62 -35.00
N ILE A 9 14.73 0.85 -33.77
CA ILE A 9 14.52 2.10 -33.04
C ILE A 9 15.84 2.87 -33.08
N THR A 10 15.82 4.05 -33.72
CA THR A 10 16.94 4.98 -33.75
C THR A 10 17.06 5.69 -32.40
N ALA A 11 18.16 5.48 -31.70
CA ALA A 11 18.50 6.29 -30.52
C ALA A 11 19.11 7.63 -30.96
N LEU A 12 18.51 8.73 -30.51
CA LEU A 12 19.17 10.04 -30.47
C LEU A 12 19.71 10.23 -29.04
N PRO A 13 21.00 10.55 -28.85
CA PRO A 13 21.51 10.93 -27.54
C PRO A 13 21.17 12.40 -27.25
N ILE A 14 21.00 12.76 -25.96
CA ILE A 14 21.60 13.94 -25.28
C ILE A 14 20.97 14.15 -23.89
N ALA A 15 21.83 14.45 -22.92
CA ALA A 15 21.62 15.08 -21.61
C ALA A 15 20.92 14.29 -20.47
N ASP A 16 21.49 14.48 -19.27
CA ASP A 16 21.03 13.95 -17.99
C ASP A 16 19.62 14.43 -17.61
N GLU A 17 18.60 13.60 -17.81
CA GLU A 17 17.30 13.81 -17.20
C GLU A 17 17.31 13.37 -15.73
N VAL A 18 16.93 14.29 -14.84
CA VAL A 18 16.49 13.97 -13.48
C VAL A 18 15.27 13.06 -13.60
N ARG A 19 15.47 11.75 -13.39
CA ARG A 19 14.47 10.71 -13.67
C ARG A 19 13.21 10.90 -12.82
N ARG A 20 12.14 11.36 -13.47
CA ARG A 20 10.84 11.61 -12.84
C ARG A 20 10.12 10.29 -12.57
N THR A 21 9.69 10.07 -11.33
CA THR A 21 8.80 8.95 -10.97
C THR A 21 7.48 9.07 -11.73
N ARG A 22 7.15 8.06 -12.53
CA ARG A 22 5.93 8.03 -13.35
C ARG A 22 4.86 7.20 -12.62
N PRO A 23 3.70 7.78 -12.23
CA PRO A 23 2.65 7.05 -11.53
C PRO A 23 1.74 6.30 -12.51
N ASP A 24 1.08 5.25 -12.02
CA ASP A 24 -0.04 4.62 -12.74
C ASP A 24 -1.29 5.52 -12.72
N ILE A 25 -1.50 6.22 -11.59
CA ILE A 25 -2.60 7.15 -11.36
C ILE A 25 -2.08 8.38 -10.61
N GLY A 26 -2.26 9.56 -11.21
CA GLY A 26 -2.09 10.85 -10.54
C GLY A 26 -3.43 11.37 -10.02
N VAL A 27 -3.47 11.84 -8.77
CA VAL A 27 -4.67 12.45 -8.17
C VAL A 27 -4.44 13.94 -7.98
N PHE A 28 -5.38 14.75 -8.46
CA PHE A 28 -5.36 16.20 -8.38
C PHE A 28 -6.59 16.71 -7.63
N HIS A 29 -6.42 17.70 -6.76
CA HIS A 29 -7.53 18.40 -6.10
C HIS A 29 -7.68 19.80 -6.68
N ASN A 30 -8.89 20.15 -7.11
CA ASN A 30 -9.19 21.48 -7.67
C ASN A 30 -9.95 22.32 -6.61
N PRO A 31 -9.41 23.44 -6.10
CA PRO A 31 -9.97 24.14 -4.93
C PRO A 31 -11.33 24.85 -5.13
N ILE A 32 -11.98 24.72 -6.29
CA ILE A 32 -13.09 25.59 -6.71
C ILE A 32 -14.46 25.12 -6.20
N GLU A 33 -14.60 23.87 -5.74
CA GLU A 33 -15.84 23.41 -5.09
C GLU A 33 -15.75 23.52 -3.56
N PRO A 34 -16.68 24.24 -2.90
CA PRO A 34 -16.76 24.25 -1.44
C PRO A 34 -17.17 22.87 -0.95
N SER A 35 -16.21 22.12 -0.45
CA SER A 35 -16.43 20.79 0.13
C SER A 35 -17.44 20.89 1.28
N SER A 36 -18.55 20.16 1.17
CA SER A 36 -19.54 20.07 2.24
C SER A 36 -18.84 19.65 3.53
N SER A 37 -19.15 20.31 4.64
CA SER A 37 -18.50 20.10 5.95
C SER A 37 -18.74 18.70 6.51
N ALA A 38 -17.99 17.73 5.98
CA ALA A 38 -17.84 16.42 6.58
C ALA A 38 -17.23 16.62 7.98
N ARG A 39 -17.82 15.96 8.99
CA ARG A 39 -17.15 15.86 10.30
C ARG A 39 -15.75 15.30 10.08
N PRO A 40 -14.70 15.85 10.70
CA PRO A 40 -13.36 15.30 10.56
C PRO A 40 -13.40 13.83 10.95
N ALA A 41 -13.06 12.96 9.99
CA ALA A 41 -12.98 11.54 10.25
C ALA A 41 -11.82 11.31 11.21
N GLN A 42 -12.07 10.73 12.38
CA GLN A 42 -11.02 10.44 13.34
C GLN A 42 -10.08 9.38 12.75
N ALA A 43 -8.79 9.72 12.65
CA ALA A 43 -7.74 8.76 12.33
C ALA A 43 -7.43 7.88 13.54
N ALA A 44 -6.99 6.65 13.30
CA ALA A 44 -6.36 5.81 14.29
C ALA A 44 -5.00 6.39 14.70
N ALA A 45 -4.51 6.00 15.88
CA ALA A 45 -3.10 6.18 16.24
C ALA A 45 -2.27 4.99 15.71
N PRO A 46 -0.98 5.18 15.36
CA PRO A 46 -0.10 4.07 15.04
C PRO A 46 0.15 3.21 16.29
N PHE A 47 0.27 1.89 16.12
CA PHE A 47 0.62 0.98 17.22
C PHE A 47 2.13 1.02 17.55
N ALA A 48 2.96 1.46 16.59
CA ALA A 48 4.39 1.65 16.78
C ALA A 48 4.91 2.78 15.87
N THR A 49 5.94 3.48 16.36
CA THR A 49 6.69 4.50 15.61
C THR A 49 8.18 4.20 15.70
N LEU A 50 8.85 4.12 14.55
CA LEU A 50 10.27 3.77 14.44
C LEU A 50 11.08 4.91 13.78
N PRO A 51 12.39 5.05 14.05
CA PRO A 51 13.26 5.94 13.31
C PRO A 51 13.45 5.43 11.87
N LEU A 52 13.56 6.34 10.90
CA LEU A 52 13.82 6.03 9.51
C LEU A 52 15.34 5.92 9.25
N LEU A 53 15.80 4.76 8.77
CA LEU A 53 17.22 4.47 8.50
C LEU A 53 17.45 4.07 7.03
N ASP A 54 18.61 4.45 6.52
CA ASP A 54 18.98 4.37 5.10
C ASP A 54 19.78 3.09 4.76
N VAL A 55 19.44 2.46 3.64
CA VAL A 55 20.19 1.34 3.01
C VAL A 55 20.29 1.63 1.49
N VAL A 56 21.19 0.99 0.73
CA VAL A 56 21.62 1.45 -0.62
C VAL A 56 21.33 0.42 -1.74
N ASP A 57 21.42 0.88 -3.00
CA ASP A 57 21.55 0.18 -4.29
C ASP A 57 20.28 -0.18 -5.12
N ASP A 58 20.49 -0.23 -6.45
CA ASP A 58 19.63 0.40 -7.50
C ASP A 58 18.87 -0.52 -8.51
N GLU A 59 18.11 0.17 -9.37
CA GLU A 59 17.40 -0.24 -10.62
C GLU A 59 15.99 -0.87 -10.46
N GLU A 60 15.32 -1.19 -11.57
CA GLU A 60 13.85 -1.27 -11.70
C GLU A 60 13.42 -2.50 -12.55
N GLU A 61 12.17 -3.00 -12.57
CA GLU A 61 10.85 -2.43 -12.23
C GLU A 61 9.89 -3.52 -11.66
N ALA A 62 8.60 -3.35 -11.30
CA ALA A 62 7.59 -2.27 -11.38
C ALA A 62 6.62 -2.36 -10.15
N VAL A 63 5.75 -1.35 -9.89
CA VAL A 63 4.84 -1.36 -8.71
C VAL A 63 3.54 -0.57 -8.95
N PHE A 64 2.38 -1.12 -8.52
CA PHE A 64 1.08 -0.42 -8.50
C PHE A 64 1.11 0.77 -7.52
N ALA A 65 1.27 1.98 -8.04
CA ALA A 65 1.50 3.18 -7.24
C ALA A 65 0.57 4.35 -7.62
N VAL A 66 -0.07 4.92 -6.60
CA VAL A 66 -0.75 6.23 -6.69
C VAL A 66 0.19 7.30 -6.17
N VAL A 67 0.35 8.40 -6.92
CA VAL A 67 1.14 9.55 -6.46
C VAL A 67 0.26 10.78 -6.36
N VAL A 68 0.34 11.44 -5.19
CA VAL A 68 -0.32 12.71 -4.88
C VAL A 68 0.66 13.84 -5.16
N TYR A 69 0.20 14.85 -5.89
CA TYR A 69 0.99 16.02 -6.27
C TYR A 69 0.44 17.27 -5.58
N ALA A 70 1.33 18.08 -5.02
CA ALA A 70 1.06 19.48 -4.72
C ALA A 70 1.19 20.27 -6.04
N VAL A 71 0.18 21.06 -6.38
CA VAL A 71 0.10 21.77 -7.67
C VAL A 71 0.00 23.26 -7.43
N ASP A 72 1.01 24.01 -7.90
CA ASP A 72 1.00 25.46 -7.96
C ASP A 72 0.44 25.95 -9.30
N ALA A 73 -0.06 27.19 -9.33
CA ALA A 73 -0.73 27.76 -10.49
C ALA A 73 0.21 27.92 -11.69
N GLY A 74 0.09 27.00 -12.66
CA GLY A 74 0.89 26.97 -13.88
C GLY A 74 1.91 25.82 -13.93
N GLU A 75 2.13 25.11 -12.82
CA GLU A 75 3.08 24.00 -12.76
C GLU A 75 2.38 22.64 -12.81
N MET A 76 2.26 22.07 -14.00
CA MET A 76 1.76 20.70 -14.21
C MET A 76 2.93 19.74 -14.53
N PRO A 77 3.00 18.55 -13.91
CA PRO A 77 2.02 17.93 -13.01
C PRO A 77 2.14 18.34 -11.53
N GLY A 78 2.96 19.33 -11.19
CA GLY A 78 3.26 19.73 -9.81
C GLY A 78 4.37 18.89 -9.17
N THR A 79 4.57 19.08 -7.86
CA THR A 79 5.59 18.39 -7.06
C THR A 79 4.97 17.17 -6.36
N PRO A 80 5.52 15.95 -6.53
CA PRO A 80 5.02 14.77 -5.81
C PRO A 80 5.30 14.90 -4.30
N VAL A 81 4.30 14.64 -3.47
CA VAL A 81 4.41 14.75 -2.00
C VAL A 81 4.15 13.44 -1.27
N THR A 82 3.29 12.58 -1.82
CA THR A 82 2.92 11.30 -1.20
C THR A 82 2.81 10.21 -2.27
N ARG A 83 3.47 9.07 -2.05
CA ARG A 83 3.38 7.86 -2.87
C ARG A 83 2.68 6.78 -2.05
N ILE A 84 1.63 6.18 -2.59
CA ILE A 84 0.85 5.11 -1.97
C ILE A 84 1.01 3.85 -2.81
N GLU A 85 1.50 2.77 -2.21
CA GLU A 85 1.76 1.49 -2.88
C GLU A 85 1.01 0.33 -2.21
N LEU A 86 0.45 -0.56 -3.03
CA LEU A 86 -0.06 -1.86 -2.58
C LEU A 86 1.02 -2.92 -2.79
N LEU A 87 1.45 -3.60 -1.73
CA LEU A 87 2.51 -4.60 -1.84
C LEU A 87 2.03 -5.85 -2.59
N SER A 88 2.92 -6.38 -3.43
CA SER A 88 2.73 -7.66 -4.12
C SER A 88 3.62 -8.75 -3.50
N PRO A 89 3.30 -10.05 -3.68
CA PRO A 89 4.17 -11.16 -3.27
C PRO A 89 5.62 -11.06 -3.75
N ALA A 90 5.86 -10.47 -4.92
CA ALA A 90 7.20 -10.29 -5.47
C ALA A 90 8.01 -9.23 -4.70
N ASN A 91 7.34 -8.27 -4.06
CA ASN A 91 7.93 -7.17 -3.31
C ASN A 91 8.42 -7.58 -1.91
N LYS A 92 8.30 -8.86 -1.51
CA LYS A 92 8.58 -9.31 -0.13
C LYS A 92 9.51 -10.53 -0.02
N TYR A 93 9.84 -11.20 -1.13
CA TYR A 93 10.72 -12.37 -1.14
C TYR A 93 12.07 -12.07 -1.80
N PRO A 94 13.21 -12.46 -1.21
CA PRO A 94 14.53 -12.23 -1.79
C PRO A 94 14.65 -12.71 -3.25
N GLY A 95 14.77 -11.73 -4.16
CA GLY A 95 14.75 -11.91 -5.61
C GLY A 95 15.06 -10.58 -6.32
N SER A 96 14.91 -10.54 -7.65
CA SER A 96 15.03 -9.30 -8.45
C SER A 96 14.04 -8.24 -7.96
N ASP A 97 12.77 -8.62 -7.89
CA ASP A 97 11.65 -7.70 -7.73
C ASP A 97 11.64 -7.05 -6.34
N TYR A 98 12.06 -7.81 -5.30
CA TYR A 98 12.31 -7.27 -3.95
C TYR A 98 13.42 -6.22 -3.93
N ARG A 99 14.53 -6.43 -4.66
CA ARG A 99 15.63 -5.46 -4.73
C ARG A 99 15.17 -4.17 -5.42
N TYR A 100 14.45 -4.28 -6.53
CA TYR A 100 13.90 -3.15 -7.28
C TYR A 100 12.87 -2.36 -6.45
N TYR A 101 12.00 -3.05 -5.72
CA TYR A 101 11.09 -2.42 -4.77
C TYR A 101 11.84 -1.69 -3.65
N LEU A 102 12.87 -2.30 -3.05
CA LEU A 102 13.71 -1.63 -2.05
C LEU A 102 14.42 -0.39 -2.62
N ALA A 103 14.93 -0.43 -3.86
CA ALA A 103 15.53 0.72 -4.54
C ALA A 103 14.52 1.89 -4.66
N ARG A 104 13.31 1.60 -5.16
CA ARG A 104 12.20 2.57 -5.29
C ARG A 104 11.74 3.14 -3.95
N ARG A 105 11.67 2.30 -2.91
CA ARG A 105 11.36 2.69 -1.53
C ARG A 105 12.35 3.74 -1.02
N LYS A 106 13.66 3.48 -1.17
CA LYS A 106 14.75 4.41 -0.80
C LYS A 106 14.69 5.70 -1.61
N GLN A 107 14.53 5.61 -2.93
CA GLN A 107 14.48 6.78 -3.82
C GLN A 107 13.32 7.72 -3.44
N THR A 108 12.15 7.16 -3.15
CA THR A 108 10.96 7.93 -2.72
C THR A 108 11.24 8.70 -1.43
N VAL A 109 11.72 8.01 -0.40
CA VAL A 109 12.06 8.62 0.90
C VAL A 109 13.15 9.69 0.75
N ARG A 110 14.22 9.41 -0.01
CA ARG A 110 15.33 10.36 -0.25
C ARG A 110 14.92 11.59 -1.06
N ALA A 111 13.89 11.47 -1.91
CA ALA A 111 13.31 12.60 -2.63
C ALA A 111 12.42 13.50 -1.74
N GLY A 112 12.29 13.22 -0.44
CA GLY A 112 11.42 13.96 0.46
C GLY A 112 9.93 13.61 0.32
N ILE A 113 9.61 12.55 -0.45
CA ILE A 113 8.24 12.10 -0.70
C ILE A 113 7.83 11.15 0.43
N HIS A 114 6.68 11.40 1.05
CA HIS A 114 6.09 10.48 2.01
C HIS A 114 5.68 9.17 1.32
N LEU A 115 6.04 8.03 1.90
CA LEU A 115 5.74 6.72 1.33
C LEU A 115 4.76 5.95 2.23
N VAL A 116 3.63 5.54 1.66
CA VAL A 116 2.54 4.80 2.32
C VAL A 116 2.44 3.42 1.69
N GLU A 117 2.72 2.38 2.46
CA GLU A 117 2.82 1.00 1.98
C GLU A 117 1.70 0.17 2.62
N VAL A 118 0.82 -0.38 1.78
CA VAL A 118 -0.31 -1.21 2.20
C VAL A 118 0.07 -2.68 2.02
N ASP A 119 0.27 -3.38 3.12
CA ASP A 119 0.65 -4.79 3.15
C ASP A 119 -0.55 -5.65 3.60
N LEU A 120 -1.12 -6.39 2.64
CA LEU A 120 -2.20 -7.34 2.89
C LEU A 120 -1.71 -8.81 2.88
N LEU A 121 -0.39 -9.03 2.90
CA LEU A 121 0.26 -10.31 2.63
C LEU A 121 0.67 -11.03 3.92
N ASN A 122 -0.35 -11.38 4.69
CA ASN A 122 -0.28 -11.92 6.06
C ASN A 122 0.71 -13.09 6.28
N LEU A 123 0.84 -14.06 5.37
CA LEU A 123 1.73 -15.22 5.55
C LEU A 123 3.16 -15.01 5.02
N GLN A 124 3.52 -13.79 4.63
CA GLN A 124 4.85 -13.43 4.16
C GLN A 124 5.65 -12.71 5.27
N PRO A 125 6.99 -12.63 5.18
CA PRO A 125 7.81 -11.90 6.14
C PRO A 125 7.35 -10.45 6.30
N SER A 126 7.68 -9.80 7.42
CA SER A 126 7.45 -8.36 7.55
C SER A 126 8.18 -7.58 6.46
N LEU A 127 7.59 -6.47 6.00
CA LEU A 127 8.29 -5.48 5.17
C LEU A 127 9.52 -4.90 5.86
N LEU A 128 9.42 -4.63 7.17
CA LEU A 128 10.51 -4.09 7.96
C LEU A 128 11.18 -5.23 8.73
N GLU A 129 12.47 -5.46 8.47
CA GLU A 129 13.28 -6.50 9.12
C GLU A 129 13.34 -6.39 10.65
N THR A 130 13.02 -5.21 11.20
CA THR A 130 12.95 -4.93 12.64
C THR A 130 11.64 -5.36 13.30
N LEU A 131 10.61 -5.72 12.53
CA LEU A 131 9.34 -6.23 13.04
C LEU A 131 9.27 -7.76 12.88
N PRO A 132 8.73 -8.49 13.87
CA PRO A 132 8.50 -9.93 13.74
C PRO A 132 7.48 -10.23 12.62
N GLY A 133 7.57 -11.43 12.04
CA GLY A 133 6.53 -11.93 11.14
C GLY A 133 5.20 -12.12 11.87
N TYR A 134 4.08 -11.99 11.17
CA TYR A 134 2.73 -12.13 11.75
C TYR A 134 2.49 -13.46 12.50
N VAL A 135 3.16 -14.53 12.08
CA VAL A 135 3.01 -15.86 12.70
C VAL A 135 3.88 -16.00 13.97
N GLU A 136 4.79 -15.06 14.23
CA GLU A 136 5.90 -15.21 15.19
C GLU A 136 5.65 -14.53 16.55
N GLY A 137 4.62 -13.68 16.69
CA GLY A 137 4.33 -13.01 17.96
C GLY A 137 2.94 -12.41 18.08
N ASP A 138 2.44 -12.36 19.32
CA ASP A 138 1.11 -11.84 19.66
C ASP A 138 0.94 -10.33 19.35
N ASP A 139 2.01 -9.53 19.42
CA ASP A 139 1.98 -8.08 19.12
C ASP A 139 2.19 -7.74 17.63
N SER A 140 2.03 -8.73 16.75
CA SER A 140 2.08 -8.55 15.29
C SER A 140 0.68 -8.34 14.68
N TYR A 141 0.62 -7.96 13.40
CA TYR A 141 -0.63 -7.85 12.65
C TYR A 141 -0.54 -8.52 11.27
N PRO A 142 -1.59 -9.24 10.81
CA PRO A 142 -1.64 -9.86 9.48
C PRO A 142 -1.74 -8.82 8.35
N TYR A 143 -2.28 -7.63 8.65
CA TYR A 143 -2.38 -6.52 7.71
C TYR A 143 -1.74 -5.27 8.31
N LEU A 144 -0.91 -4.58 7.52
CA LEU A 144 -0.18 -3.39 7.93
C LEU A 144 -0.37 -2.25 6.93
N ILE A 145 -0.42 -1.03 7.45
CA ILE A 145 -0.22 0.20 6.69
C ILE A 145 1.01 0.87 7.31
N VAL A 146 2.05 1.07 6.52
CA VAL A 146 3.33 1.65 6.93
C VAL A 146 3.46 3.03 6.31
N ILE A 147 3.68 4.07 7.12
CA ILE A 147 3.92 5.43 6.63
C ILE A 147 5.36 5.82 6.96
N SER A 148 6.22 5.85 5.94
CA SER A 148 7.56 6.42 6.03
C SER A 148 7.51 7.90 5.71
N SER A 149 7.70 8.74 6.73
CA SER A 149 7.81 10.20 6.59
C SER A 149 9.28 10.62 6.65
N PRO A 150 9.83 11.20 5.58
CA PRO A 150 11.23 11.63 5.55
C PRO A 150 11.49 12.80 6.52
N PRO A 151 12.76 13.05 6.89
CA PRO A 151 13.12 14.18 7.75
C PRO A 151 12.74 15.52 7.12
N GLN A 152 12.26 16.44 7.95
CA GLN A 152 12.04 17.85 7.59
C GLN A 152 12.99 18.73 8.41
N VAL A 153 13.13 20.02 8.06
CA VAL A 153 14.12 20.96 8.65
C VAL A 153 14.10 21.00 10.19
N ALA A 154 12.95 20.74 10.83
CA ALA A 154 12.79 20.72 12.28
C ALA A 154 12.34 19.36 12.86
N GLN A 155 12.22 18.29 12.05
CA GLN A 155 11.63 17.02 12.47
C GLN A 155 12.44 15.82 11.96
N ALA A 156 12.75 14.88 12.85
CA ALA A 156 13.40 13.62 12.47
C ALA A 156 12.46 12.74 11.64
N GLY A 157 13.02 12.02 10.66
CA GLY A 157 12.26 11.07 9.85
C GLY A 157 11.72 9.92 10.70
N LYS A 158 10.45 9.56 10.47
CA LYS A 158 9.72 8.56 11.25
C LYS A 158 9.03 7.54 10.35
N ILE A 159 8.83 6.34 10.86
CA ILE A 159 7.96 5.31 10.29
C ILE A 159 6.81 5.09 11.27
N GLU A 160 5.58 5.20 10.81
CA GLU A 160 4.36 4.97 11.61
C GLU A 160 3.65 3.71 11.11
N LEU A 161 3.27 2.84 12.04
CA LEU A 161 2.74 1.50 11.76
C LEU A 161 1.31 1.39 12.26
N TYR A 162 0.39 1.01 11.35
CA TYR A 162 -1.03 0.81 11.64
C TYR A 162 -1.39 -0.63 11.29
N GLY A 163 -1.97 -1.36 12.24
CA GLY A 163 -2.27 -2.79 12.11
C GLY A 163 -3.76 -3.08 12.12
N ALA A 164 -4.15 -4.18 11.48
CA ALA A 164 -5.48 -4.78 11.61
C ALA A 164 -5.38 -6.31 11.69
N GLY A 165 -6.15 -6.92 12.60
CA GLY A 165 -6.32 -8.38 12.71
C GLY A 165 -7.18 -8.94 11.57
N ILE A 166 -7.27 -10.26 11.46
CA ILE A 166 -8.15 -10.85 10.45
C ILE A 166 -9.62 -10.61 10.80
N ALA A 167 -10.33 -10.06 9.81
CA ALA A 167 -11.71 -9.57 9.89
C ALA A 167 -11.95 -8.38 10.83
N ASP A 168 -10.90 -7.75 11.35
CA ASP A 168 -11.00 -6.40 11.88
C ASP A 168 -11.04 -5.40 10.71
N PRO A 169 -11.74 -4.26 10.84
CA PRO A 169 -11.75 -3.24 9.80
C PRO A 169 -10.36 -2.61 9.65
N LEU A 170 -9.91 -2.40 8.41
CA LEU A 170 -8.68 -1.65 8.15
C LEU A 170 -8.79 -0.22 8.72
N PRO A 171 -7.73 0.32 9.34
CA PRO A 171 -7.81 1.58 10.08
C PRO A 171 -8.05 2.78 9.17
N ARG A 172 -8.63 3.84 9.74
CA ARG A 172 -8.58 5.18 9.15
C ARG A 172 -7.22 5.78 9.45
N VAL A 173 -6.49 6.24 8.44
CA VAL A 173 -5.13 6.76 8.63
C VAL A 173 -5.01 8.14 8.02
N ALA A 174 -4.43 9.08 8.76
CA ALA A 174 -4.05 10.39 8.24
C ALA A 174 -2.78 10.23 7.39
N LEU A 175 -2.93 10.37 6.07
CA LEU A 175 -1.79 10.35 5.15
C LEU A 175 -1.18 11.75 5.10
N PRO A 176 0.13 11.91 5.35
CA PRO A 176 0.81 13.20 5.23
C PRO A 176 0.88 13.64 3.76
N LEU A 177 0.78 14.96 3.55
CA LEU A 177 0.82 15.63 2.24
C LEU A 177 2.02 16.59 2.19
N HIS A 178 1.80 17.87 1.92
CA HIS A 178 2.85 18.90 1.89
C HIS A 178 2.97 19.59 3.27
N GLY A 179 4.19 19.68 3.81
CA GLY A 179 4.42 20.32 5.12
C GLY A 179 3.74 19.57 6.26
N ASP A 180 2.82 20.24 6.97
CA ASP A 180 2.01 19.68 8.05
C ASP A 180 0.60 19.22 7.59
N ASP A 181 0.26 19.36 6.31
CA ASP A 181 -1.05 18.96 5.78
C ASP A 181 -1.22 17.43 5.78
N SER A 182 -2.45 16.97 5.97
CA SER A 182 -2.78 15.55 5.89
C SER A 182 -4.23 15.30 5.44
N VAL A 183 -4.48 14.10 4.90
CA VAL A 183 -5.82 13.64 4.50
C VAL A 183 -6.14 12.30 5.14
N VAL A 184 -7.31 12.21 5.81
CA VAL A 184 -7.74 10.96 6.46
C VAL A 184 -8.37 10.02 5.43
N ILE A 185 -7.74 8.89 5.18
CA ILE A 185 -8.21 7.84 4.28
C ILE A 185 -8.83 6.69 5.08
N ASP A 186 -10.04 6.31 4.69
CA ASP A 186 -10.75 5.13 5.21
C ASP A 186 -10.37 3.90 4.39
N PHE A 187 -9.31 3.20 4.81
CA PHE A 187 -8.79 2.03 4.08
C PHE A 187 -9.78 0.87 4.06
N GLN A 188 -10.63 0.72 5.07
CA GLN A 188 -11.71 -0.27 5.04
C GLN A 188 -12.68 0.01 3.88
N ARG A 189 -13.09 1.26 3.70
CA ARG A 189 -13.98 1.67 2.59
C ARG A 189 -13.31 1.50 1.22
N VAL A 190 -12.02 1.80 1.11
CA VAL A 190 -11.22 1.58 -0.12
C VAL A 190 -11.14 0.08 -0.44
N TYR A 191 -10.75 -0.74 0.53
CA TYR A 191 -10.68 -2.20 0.40
C TYR A 191 -12.03 -2.79 0.00
N GLN A 192 -13.12 -2.43 0.70
CA GLN A 192 -14.46 -2.89 0.33
C GLN A 192 -14.87 -2.46 -1.08
N ALA A 193 -14.46 -1.29 -1.56
CA ALA A 193 -14.75 -0.83 -2.93
C ALA A 193 -14.01 -1.68 -3.97
N ALA A 194 -12.70 -1.91 -3.78
CA ALA A 194 -11.90 -2.78 -4.63
C ALA A 194 -12.42 -4.23 -4.60
N PHE A 195 -12.70 -4.76 -3.40
CA PHE A 195 -13.26 -6.10 -3.22
C PHE A 195 -14.60 -6.24 -3.93
N ARG A 196 -15.56 -5.31 -3.78
CA ARG A 196 -16.85 -5.37 -4.50
C ARG A 196 -16.69 -5.37 -6.03
N HIS A 197 -15.64 -4.75 -6.56
CA HIS A 197 -15.34 -4.78 -8.00
C HIS A 197 -14.83 -6.16 -8.43
N LEU A 198 -13.85 -6.71 -7.73
CA LEU A 198 -13.22 -8.00 -8.03
C LEU A 198 -14.10 -9.22 -7.71
N HIS A 199 -14.85 -9.16 -6.61
CA HIS A 199 -15.69 -10.25 -6.09
C HIS A 199 -16.78 -10.68 -7.07
N ARG A 200 -17.33 -9.75 -7.86
CA ARG A 200 -18.30 -10.06 -8.94
C ARG A 200 -17.74 -11.00 -10.01
N LEU A 201 -16.42 -11.01 -10.20
CA LEU A 201 -15.70 -11.92 -11.08
C LEU A 201 -15.29 -13.18 -10.31
N ALA A 202 -14.75 -13.01 -9.10
CA ALA A 202 -14.19 -14.08 -8.29
C ALA A 202 -15.22 -15.08 -7.74
N GLN A 203 -16.48 -14.68 -7.51
CA GLN A 203 -17.57 -15.57 -7.08
C GLN A 203 -17.83 -16.78 -8.01
N ARG A 204 -17.33 -16.74 -9.25
CA ARG A 204 -17.43 -17.86 -10.20
C ARG A 204 -16.37 -18.93 -10.02
N VAL A 205 -15.35 -18.68 -9.18
CA VAL A 205 -14.12 -19.49 -9.08
C VAL A 205 -13.69 -19.74 -7.62
N LEU A 206 -14.05 -18.86 -6.68
CA LEU A 206 -13.69 -18.98 -5.27
C LEU A 206 -14.90 -19.36 -4.39
N ASP A 207 -14.71 -20.40 -3.58
CA ASP A 207 -15.65 -20.82 -2.53
C ASP A 207 -15.19 -20.26 -1.17
N TYR A 208 -15.85 -19.19 -0.72
CA TYR A 208 -15.56 -18.52 0.55
C TYR A 208 -16.07 -19.28 1.79
N ALA A 209 -16.70 -20.46 1.65
CA ALA A 209 -17.05 -21.33 2.77
C ALA A 209 -15.92 -22.32 3.14
N GLN A 210 -14.86 -22.41 2.33
CA GLN A 210 -13.69 -23.24 2.59
C GLN A 210 -12.65 -22.50 3.44
N ASN A 211 -11.79 -23.26 4.11
CA ASN A 211 -10.66 -22.70 4.85
C ASN A 211 -9.72 -21.96 3.86
N PRO A 212 -9.14 -20.81 4.25
CA PRO A 212 -8.18 -20.12 3.38
C PRO A 212 -6.94 -21.00 3.12
N PRO A 213 -6.22 -20.79 2.00
CA PRO A 213 -5.00 -21.53 1.72
C PRO A 213 -4.00 -21.45 2.89
N GLN A 214 -3.43 -22.60 3.26
CA GLN A 214 -2.45 -22.72 4.36
C GLN A 214 -2.99 -22.26 5.72
N PHE A 215 -4.29 -22.44 5.97
CA PHE A 215 -4.99 -22.08 7.21
C PHE A 215 -4.22 -22.45 8.49
N GLU A 216 -3.53 -23.58 8.49
CA GLU A 216 -2.76 -24.12 9.62
C GLU A 216 -1.58 -23.23 10.03
N ARG A 217 -1.06 -22.40 9.10
CA ARG A 217 0.03 -21.44 9.33
C ARG A 217 -0.43 -20.11 9.94
N TYR A 218 -1.73 -19.86 10.04
CA TYR A 218 -2.24 -18.62 10.61
C TYR A 218 -2.05 -18.59 12.13
N HIS A 219 -1.84 -17.41 12.68
CA HIS A 219 -1.76 -17.21 14.13
C HIS A 219 -3.00 -17.76 14.85
N VAL A 220 -2.84 -18.27 16.07
CA VAL A 220 -3.89 -19.05 16.78
C VAL A 220 -5.21 -18.26 16.89
N ARG A 221 -5.15 -17.03 17.40
CA ARG A 221 -6.31 -16.12 17.56
C ARG A 221 -7.07 -15.86 16.26
N ASP A 222 -6.36 -15.86 15.13
CA ASP A 222 -6.91 -15.54 13.82
C ASP A 222 -7.52 -16.80 13.17
N ARG A 223 -6.97 -18.00 13.43
CA ARG A 223 -7.62 -19.27 13.08
C ARG A 223 -8.98 -19.42 13.77
N GLU A 224 -9.09 -18.99 15.01
CA GLU A 224 -10.35 -18.96 15.76
C GLU A 224 -11.35 -17.98 15.12
N ARG A 225 -10.94 -16.73 14.84
CA ARG A 225 -11.77 -15.72 14.14
C ARG A 225 -12.27 -16.23 12.79
N ILE A 226 -11.37 -16.77 11.96
CA ILE A 226 -11.69 -17.36 10.65
C ILE A 226 -12.71 -18.49 10.80
N SER A 227 -12.53 -19.38 11.78
CA SER A 227 -13.46 -20.50 12.00
C SER A 227 -14.88 -20.00 12.31
N VAL A 228 -15.01 -18.98 13.17
CA VAL A 228 -16.30 -18.35 13.50
C VAL A 228 -16.96 -17.72 12.26
N LEU A 229 -16.18 -17.05 11.41
CA LEU A 229 -16.66 -16.43 10.17
C LEU A 229 -17.11 -17.48 9.14
N LEU A 230 -16.32 -18.52 8.92
CA LEU A 230 -16.65 -19.61 8.02
C LEU A 230 -17.91 -20.34 8.49
N ASP A 231 -18.07 -20.55 9.79
CA ASP A 231 -19.29 -21.10 10.38
C ASP A 231 -20.52 -20.22 10.12
N ALA A 232 -20.40 -18.90 10.22
CA ALA A 232 -21.48 -17.98 9.90
C ALA A 232 -21.86 -18.00 8.40
N ILE A 233 -20.85 -18.08 7.52
CA ILE A 233 -21.04 -18.22 6.06
C ILE A 233 -21.74 -19.55 5.74
N ARG A 234 -21.25 -20.66 6.31
CA ARG A 234 -21.83 -22.02 6.13
C ARG A 234 -23.26 -22.12 6.64
N LYS A 235 -23.59 -21.45 7.75
CA LYS A 235 -24.95 -21.39 8.32
C LYS A 235 -25.90 -20.45 7.55
N THR A 236 -25.37 -19.59 6.68
CA THR A 236 -26.14 -18.62 5.88
C THR A 236 -25.94 -18.84 4.37
N PRO A 237 -26.32 -20.02 3.82
CA PRO A 237 -26.17 -20.29 2.40
C PRO A 237 -27.13 -19.41 1.57
N GLY A 238 -26.67 -18.23 1.15
CA GLY A 238 -27.39 -17.39 0.18
C GLY A 238 -27.49 -15.88 0.46
N GLN A 239 -26.83 -15.30 1.48
CA GLN A 239 -26.75 -13.83 1.62
C GLN A 239 -25.31 -13.30 1.66
N PRO A 240 -25.01 -12.21 0.92
CA PRO A 240 -23.69 -11.60 0.94
C PRO A 240 -23.48 -10.78 2.22
N SER A 241 -22.47 -11.13 2.99
CA SER A 241 -22.00 -10.35 4.15
C SER A 241 -21.35 -9.03 3.70
N GLY A 242 -22.19 -8.01 3.51
CA GLY A 242 -21.79 -6.63 3.27
C GLY A 242 -22.10 -5.73 4.46
N GLY A 243 -21.08 -5.47 5.29
CA GLY A 243 -21.03 -4.44 6.33
C GLY A 243 -19.65 -3.80 6.31
#